data_AF-A0A952QKW8-F1
#
_entry.id   AF-A0A952QKW8-F1
#
_cell.length_a   1.000
_cell.length_b   1.000
_cell.length_c   1.000
_cell.angle_alpha   90.00
_cell.angle_beta   90.00
_cell.angle_gamma   90.00
#
_symmetry.space_group_name_H-M   'P 1'
#
loop_
_entity.id
_entity.type
_entity.pdbx_description
1 polymer ?
#
loop_
_entity_poly.entity_id
_entity_poly.type
_entity_poly.pdbx_seq_one_letter_code
_entity_poly.pdbx_strand_id
1 'polypeptide(L)'
;MVGLLILGLMATLPSPVVRGHSHNDYAQSKPLWGALEAGMCSIEADVFLIDGELRVGHERADAAKGGTLGDIYLKPLADLMKVDGKLAKDWPEVTLLVDIKEEGERVYPLLVRQVSAHPETFSTDSAIRAVRVVVSGDRPVDLILKDPTGWLALDGRRDDLGKGISVRRMPLVSEAWSWVGYNKNVELPPENFNKAKGFADSVRSEGRKSRFWGVPDRADFWGLMDKVGVDWLNTDHPDALRAWTLKK
;
A
#
# COMPACT_ATOMS: atom_id res chain seq x y z
N MET A 1 39.87 13.42 20.61
CA MET A 1 38.90 12.43 20.07
C MET A 1 37.52 12.89 20.49
N VAL A 2 36.84 13.67 19.65
CA VAL A 2 35.48 14.13 19.93
C VAL A 2 34.54 13.12 19.26
N GLY A 3 33.83 12.34 20.07
CA GLY A 3 32.83 11.40 19.58
C GLY A 3 31.67 12.16 18.96
N LEU A 4 31.40 11.88 17.69
CA LEU A 4 30.24 12.37 16.99
C LEU A 4 29.02 11.57 17.50
N LEU A 5 28.26 12.16 18.44
CA LEU A 5 26.91 11.66 18.72
C LEU A 5 26.06 11.91 17.47
N ILE A 6 25.76 10.84 16.72
CA ILE A 6 24.65 10.87 15.78
C ILE A 6 23.39 10.88 16.64
N LEU A 7 22.87 12.07 16.94
CA LEU A 7 21.50 12.21 17.39
C LEU A 7 20.63 11.71 16.23
N GLY A 8 20.16 10.46 16.33
CA GLY A 8 19.08 9.99 15.48
C GLY A 8 17.91 10.94 15.68
N LEU A 9 17.58 11.71 14.65
CA LEU A 9 16.43 12.60 14.68
C LEU A 9 15.21 11.70 14.88
N MET A 10 14.65 11.66 16.10
CA MET A 10 13.32 11.11 16.31
C MET A 10 12.34 12.07 15.64
N ALA A 11 12.22 11.97 14.31
CA ALA A 11 11.09 12.53 13.62
C ALA A 11 9.87 11.75 14.11
N THR A 12 9.13 12.34 15.05
CA THR A 12 7.88 11.78 15.52
C THR A 12 6.90 11.84 14.36
N LEU A 13 6.55 10.67 13.80
CA LEU A 13 5.50 10.59 12.79
C LEU A 13 4.21 11.21 13.35
N PRO A 14 3.41 11.88 12.51
CA PRO A 14 2.16 12.51 12.95
C PRO A 14 1.12 11.45 13.36
N SER A 15 -0.05 11.89 13.82
CA SER A 15 -1.22 11.00 13.94
C SER A 15 -1.54 10.34 12.58
N PRO A 16 -1.87 9.03 12.57
CA PRO A 16 -2.13 8.30 11.35
C PRO A 16 -3.45 8.72 10.69
N VAL A 17 -3.43 8.85 9.37
CA VAL A 17 -4.61 8.84 8.52
C VAL A 17 -4.88 7.37 8.18
N VAL A 18 -5.57 6.67 9.09
CA VAL A 18 -5.69 5.19 9.11
C VAL A 18 -6.21 4.59 7.79
N ARG A 19 -7.01 5.35 7.03
CA ARG A 19 -7.59 4.96 5.74
C ARG A 19 -6.89 5.59 4.53
N GLY A 20 -5.85 6.37 4.74
CA GLY A 20 -5.12 7.05 3.67
C GLY A 20 -4.18 6.11 2.93
N HIS A 21 -4.27 6.14 1.60
CA HIS A 21 -3.41 5.41 0.69
C HIS A 21 -2.70 6.36 -0.27
N SER A 22 -1.37 6.47 -0.13
CA SER A 22 -0.50 7.22 -1.04
C SER A 22 -0.33 6.42 -2.33
N HIS A 23 -1.10 6.79 -3.34
CA HIS A 23 -1.07 6.21 -4.68
C HIS A 23 0.08 6.84 -5.47
N ASN A 24 0.69 6.06 -6.36
CA ASN A 24 1.87 6.46 -7.14
C ASN A 24 2.94 7.19 -6.30
N ASP A 25 3.23 6.68 -5.10
CA ASP A 25 4.03 7.41 -4.12
C ASP A 25 5.46 7.73 -4.63
N TYR A 26 5.98 6.88 -5.51
CA TYR A 26 7.27 7.05 -6.18
C TYR A 26 7.34 8.31 -7.08
N ALA A 27 6.19 8.87 -7.46
CA ALA A 27 6.10 10.11 -8.24
C ALA A 27 6.08 11.38 -7.35
N GLN A 28 5.99 11.23 -6.03
CA GLN A 28 6.04 12.36 -5.10
C GLN A 28 7.42 13.01 -5.08
N SER A 29 7.51 14.28 -4.69
CA SER A 29 8.81 14.96 -4.56
C SER A 29 9.69 14.38 -3.45
N LYS A 30 9.08 13.72 -2.47
CA LYS A 30 9.74 12.99 -1.37
C LYS A 30 9.05 11.64 -1.19
N PRO A 31 9.33 10.64 -2.05
CA PRO A 31 8.74 9.31 -1.92
C PRO A 31 9.01 8.73 -0.52
N LEU A 32 8.07 7.93 -0.03
CA LEU A 32 7.93 7.43 1.34
C LEU A 32 7.70 8.54 2.38
N TRP A 33 8.61 9.50 2.47
CA TRP A 33 8.61 10.49 3.54
C TRP A 33 7.42 11.43 3.48
N GLY A 34 7.02 11.90 2.30
CA GLY A 34 5.82 12.72 2.14
C GLY A 34 4.56 11.99 2.60
N ALA A 35 4.43 10.69 2.29
CA ALA A 35 3.32 9.88 2.76
C ALA A 35 3.33 9.67 4.28
N LEU A 36 4.49 9.37 4.87
CA LEU A 36 4.63 9.21 6.32
C LEU A 36 4.39 10.53 7.08
N GLU A 37 4.92 11.65 6.57
CA GLU A 37 4.68 13.02 7.07
C GLU A 37 3.21 13.44 6.94
N ALA A 38 2.49 12.90 5.95
CA ALA A 38 1.04 13.06 5.83
C ALA A 38 0.25 12.08 6.72
N GLY A 39 0.89 11.07 7.32
CA GLY A 39 0.25 10.05 8.15
C GLY A 39 -0.37 8.89 7.37
N MET A 40 -0.05 8.70 6.09
CA MET A 40 -0.63 7.63 5.26
C MET A 40 -0.23 6.26 5.79
N CYS A 41 -1.22 5.37 5.93
CA CYS A 41 -1.02 4.02 6.46
C CYS A 41 -0.94 2.95 5.37
N SER A 42 -1.04 3.36 4.11
CA SER A 42 -0.85 2.51 2.94
C SER A 42 -0.11 3.31 1.86
N ILE A 43 0.88 2.72 1.22
CA ILE A 43 1.79 3.39 0.28
C ILE A 43 2.02 2.46 -0.90
N GLU A 44 1.93 2.97 -2.13
CA GLU A 44 2.11 2.18 -3.36
C GLU A 44 3.41 2.51 -4.10
N ALA A 45 4.11 1.46 -4.53
CA ALA A 45 5.28 1.54 -5.38
C ALA A 45 5.13 0.66 -6.62
N ASP A 46 5.14 1.26 -7.80
CA ASP A 46 5.20 0.54 -9.08
C ASP A 46 6.63 0.07 -9.31
N VAL A 47 6.82 -1.21 -9.66
CA VAL A 47 8.15 -1.79 -9.84
C VAL A 47 8.32 -2.55 -11.14
N PHE A 48 9.51 -2.43 -11.70
CA PHE A 48 10.02 -3.21 -12.83
C PHE A 48 11.28 -3.97 -12.43
N LEU A 49 11.45 -5.17 -13.01
CA LEU A 49 12.73 -5.89 -12.97
C LEU A 49 13.65 -5.40 -14.09
N ILE A 50 14.71 -4.67 -13.73
CA ILE A 50 15.65 -4.10 -14.68
C ILE A 50 17.07 -4.44 -14.22
N ASP A 51 17.83 -5.13 -15.07
CA ASP A 51 19.21 -5.54 -14.81
C ASP A 51 19.43 -6.28 -13.47
N GLY A 52 18.41 -7.03 -13.03
CA GLY A 52 18.44 -7.80 -11.78
C GLY A 52 18.00 -7.02 -10.53
N GLU A 53 17.65 -5.75 -10.68
CA GLU A 53 17.18 -4.88 -9.59
C GLU A 53 15.69 -4.58 -9.72
N LEU A 54 15.03 -4.39 -8.57
CA LEU A 54 13.65 -3.91 -8.50
C LEU A 54 13.67 -2.38 -8.51
N ARG A 55 13.38 -1.78 -9.66
CA ARG A 55 13.42 -0.32 -9.85
C ARG A 55 12.02 0.27 -9.87
N VAL A 56 11.85 1.45 -9.27
CA VAL A 56 10.53 2.07 -9.11
C VAL A 56 10.21 3.03 -10.26
N GLY A 57 8.99 2.99 -10.76
CA GLY A 57 8.51 3.89 -11.80
C GLY A 57 7.25 3.36 -12.48
N HIS A 58 6.47 4.26 -13.09
CA HIS A 58 5.20 3.90 -13.73
C HIS A 58 5.40 3.15 -15.05
N GLU A 59 6.33 3.65 -15.85
CA GLU A 59 6.75 3.06 -17.12
C GLU A 59 8.17 2.52 -17.00
N ARG A 60 8.51 1.49 -17.78
CA ARG A 60 9.84 0.86 -17.73
C ARG A 60 10.98 1.85 -17.97
N ALA A 61 10.76 2.82 -18.85
CA ALA A 61 11.72 3.88 -19.17
C ALA A 61 11.96 4.86 -18.00
N ASP A 62 10.93 5.11 -17.19
CA ASP A 62 11.04 5.93 -15.98
C ASP A 62 11.76 5.13 -14.89
N ALA A 63 11.37 3.86 -14.70
CA ALA A 63 11.99 2.97 -13.72
C ALA A 63 13.49 2.74 -14.00
N ALA A 64 13.90 2.66 -15.27
CA ALA A 64 15.31 2.58 -15.64
C ALA A 64 16.14 3.78 -15.14
N LYS A 65 15.51 4.95 -14.96
CA LYS A 65 16.14 6.18 -14.46
C LYS A 65 15.84 6.44 -12.98
N GLY A 66 14.83 5.76 -12.41
CA GLY A 66 14.42 5.85 -11.01
C GLY A 66 15.37 5.14 -10.06
N GLY A 67 15.10 5.22 -8.75
CA GLY A 67 15.86 4.46 -7.75
C GLY A 67 15.38 3.02 -7.60
N THR A 68 15.98 2.27 -6.68
CA THR A 68 15.54 0.92 -6.34
C THR A 68 14.43 0.96 -5.28
N LEU A 69 13.55 -0.05 -5.27
CA LEU A 69 12.57 -0.27 -4.21
C LEU A 69 13.26 -0.37 -2.84
N GLY A 70 14.44 -0.99 -2.81
CA GLY A 70 15.26 -1.14 -1.62
C GLY A 70 15.66 0.21 -1.01
N ASP A 71 16.23 1.10 -1.82
CA ASP A 71 16.76 2.38 -1.34
C ASP A 71 15.67 3.38 -0.98
N ILE A 72 14.56 3.36 -1.71
CA ILE A 72 13.48 4.35 -1.52
C ILE A 72 12.53 3.93 -0.41
N TYR A 73 12.20 2.63 -0.31
CA TYR A 73 11.16 2.14 0.59
C TYR A 73 11.70 1.19 1.66
N LEU A 74 12.31 0.07 1.26
CA LEU A 74 12.54 -1.03 2.20
C LEU A 74 13.57 -0.69 3.28
N LYS A 75 14.75 -0.18 2.88
CA LYS A 75 15.81 0.19 3.80
C LYS A 75 15.41 1.38 4.69
N PRO A 76 14.85 2.49 4.17
CA PRO A 76 14.38 3.57 5.03
C PRO A 76 13.30 3.13 6.03
N LEU A 77 12.35 2.28 5.60
CA LEU A 77 11.36 1.70 6.53
C LEU A 77 12.02 0.80 7.57
N ALA A 78 13.04 0.02 7.21
CA ALA A 78 13.77 -0.83 8.14
C ALA A 78 14.57 -0.02 9.18
N ASP A 79 15.21 1.07 8.73
CA ASP A 79 16.04 1.94 9.56
C ASP A 79 15.22 2.77 10.57
N LEU A 80 13.91 2.92 10.37
CA LEU A 80 13.03 3.58 11.35
C LEU A 80 12.95 2.79 12.65
N MET A 81 13.28 3.44 13.78
CA MET A 81 13.10 2.86 15.11
C MET A 81 11.62 2.50 15.33
N LYS A 82 11.36 1.26 15.75
CA LYS A 82 10.00 0.79 16.06
C LYS A 82 9.60 1.12 17.49
N VAL A 83 8.31 1.37 17.68
CA VAL A 83 7.66 1.52 19.00
C VAL A 83 6.62 0.43 19.11
N ASP A 84 6.82 -0.53 20.02
CA ASP A 84 5.92 -1.68 20.21
C ASP A 84 5.59 -2.43 18.90
N GLY A 85 6.61 -2.65 18.06
CA GLY A 85 6.46 -3.35 16.77
C GLY A 85 5.80 -2.52 15.66
N LYS A 86 5.60 -1.20 15.87
CA LYS A 86 4.97 -0.27 14.91
C LYS A 86 5.93 0.82 14.47
N LEU A 87 5.63 1.51 13.36
CA LEU A 87 6.45 2.64 12.88
C LEU A 87 6.47 3.83 13.85
N ALA A 88 5.40 4.03 14.61
CA ALA A 88 5.32 5.02 15.67
C ALA A 88 4.19 4.65 16.64
N LYS A 89 4.11 5.36 17.77
CA LYS A 89 3.00 5.23 18.73
C LYS A 89 1.67 5.50 18.02
N ASP A 90 0.65 4.71 18.35
CA ASP A 90 -0.72 4.81 17.80
C ASP A 90 -0.87 4.50 16.30
N TRP A 91 0.22 4.21 15.58
CA TRP A 91 0.14 3.76 14.20
C TRP A 91 -0.39 2.32 14.08
N PRO A 92 -1.16 2.01 13.03
CA PRO A 92 -1.48 0.63 12.69
C PRO A 92 -0.28 -0.05 12.01
N GLU A 93 -0.42 -1.35 11.72
CA GLU A 93 0.42 -2.00 10.70
C GLU A 93 0.24 -1.24 9.37
N VAL A 94 1.35 -0.78 8.79
CA VAL A 94 1.36 -0.05 7.51
C VAL A 94 1.39 -1.04 6.35
N THR A 95 0.71 -0.71 5.26
CA THR A 95 0.79 -1.48 4.00
C THR A 95 1.78 -0.84 3.05
N LEU A 96 2.79 -1.59 2.60
CA LEU A 96 3.54 -1.27 1.40
C LEU A 96 3.00 -2.12 0.26
N LEU A 97 2.23 -1.50 -0.63
CA LEU A 97 1.69 -2.14 -1.82
C LEU A 97 2.72 -2.05 -2.95
N VAL A 98 3.28 -3.19 -3.35
CA VAL A 98 4.22 -3.27 -4.46
C VAL A 98 3.44 -3.71 -5.70
N ASP A 99 3.19 -2.78 -6.62
CA ASP A 99 2.54 -3.05 -7.90
C ASP A 99 3.60 -3.52 -8.89
N ILE A 100 3.63 -4.84 -9.13
CA ILE A 100 4.58 -5.43 -10.08
C ILE A 100 4.05 -5.19 -11.48
N LYS A 101 4.77 -4.40 -12.26
CA LYS A 101 4.29 -4.00 -13.59
C LYS A 101 4.42 -5.12 -14.62
N GLU A 102 5.41 -6.00 -14.43
CA GLU A 102 5.62 -7.19 -15.26
C GLU A 102 6.58 -8.20 -14.60
N GLU A 103 6.59 -9.43 -15.12
CA GLU A 103 7.50 -10.51 -14.75
C GLU A 103 7.34 -10.95 -13.28
N GLY A 104 6.09 -11.01 -12.81
CA GLY A 104 5.71 -11.35 -11.44
C GLY A 104 6.46 -12.53 -10.85
N GLU A 105 6.53 -13.65 -11.58
CA GLU A 105 7.22 -14.86 -11.13
C GLU A 105 8.73 -14.66 -10.92
N ARG A 106 9.37 -13.76 -11.67
CA ARG A 106 10.79 -13.41 -11.52
C ARG A 106 11.01 -12.39 -10.41
N VAL A 107 10.09 -11.44 -10.26
CA VAL A 107 10.15 -10.39 -9.23
C VAL A 107 9.93 -10.96 -7.83
N TYR A 108 8.96 -11.86 -7.66
CA TYR A 108 8.56 -12.42 -6.37
C TYR A 108 9.74 -12.93 -5.50
N PRO A 109 10.62 -13.84 -5.99
CA PRO A 109 11.73 -14.33 -5.17
C PRO A 109 12.77 -13.25 -4.82
N LEU A 110 12.92 -12.22 -5.66
CA LEU A 110 13.80 -11.08 -5.36
C LEU A 110 13.20 -10.20 -4.26
N LEU A 111 11.89 -9.94 -4.34
CA LEU A 111 11.18 -9.14 -3.34
C LEU A 111 11.15 -9.86 -1.98
N VAL A 112 10.88 -11.18 -1.96
CA VAL A 112 10.98 -11.98 -0.72
C VAL A 112 12.35 -11.85 -0.09
N ARG A 113 13.43 -11.94 -0.88
CA ARG A 113 14.80 -11.81 -0.36
C ARG A 113 15.06 -10.44 0.27
N GLN A 114 14.64 -9.35 -0.39
CA GLN A 114 14.84 -7.99 0.13
C GLN A 114 14.02 -7.76 1.41
N VAL A 115 12.76 -8.21 1.44
CA VAL A 115 11.86 -8.05 2.58
C VAL A 115 12.30 -8.89 3.79
N SER A 116 12.63 -10.16 3.55
CA SER A 116 13.06 -11.09 4.61
C SER A 116 14.42 -10.75 5.23
N ALA A 117 15.21 -9.89 4.60
CA ALA A 117 16.45 -9.35 5.16
C ALA A 117 16.23 -8.37 6.33
N HIS A 118 14.98 -7.90 6.51
CA HIS A 118 14.60 -6.93 7.56
C HIS A 118 13.41 -7.45 8.39
N PRO A 119 13.56 -8.61 9.06
CA PRO A 119 12.47 -9.30 9.77
C PRO A 119 11.89 -8.48 10.93
N GLU A 120 12.65 -7.56 11.52
CA GLU A 120 12.20 -6.64 12.58
C GLU A 120 11.17 -5.60 12.10
N THR A 121 11.04 -5.40 10.78
CA THR A 121 10.09 -4.46 10.19
C THR A 121 8.98 -5.17 9.42
N PHE A 122 9.34 -6.13 8.56
CA PHE A 122 8.39 -6.80 7.66
C PHE A 122 7.96 -8.20 8.12
N SER A 123 8.20 -8.54 9.40
CA SER A 123 8.02 -9.85 10.02
C SER A 123 6.82 -10.67 9.52
N THR A 124 6.95 -11.98 9.42
CA THR A 124 5.81 -12.88 9.21
C THR A 124 4.85 -12.96 10.42
N ASP A 125 5.32 -12.53 11.60
CA ASP A 125 4.55 -12.46 12.85
C ASP A 125 3.80 -11.12 12.98
N SER A 126 2.47 -11.18 13.09
CA SER A 126 1.63 -9.99 13.24
C SER A 126 1.84 -9.21 14.55
N ALA A 127 2.41 -9.82 15.58
CA ALA A 127 2.65 -9.13 16.85
C ALA A 127 3.76 -8.06 16.74
N ILE A 128 4.68 -8.22 15.79
CA ILE A 128 5.86 -7.36 15.65
C ILE A 128 6.03 -6.79 14.24
N ARG A 129 5.17 -7.14 13.28
CA ARG A 129 5.23 -6.62 11.91
C ARG A 129 4.74 -5.18 11.87
N ALA A 130 5.66 -4.26 11.67
CA ALA A 130 5.36 -2.84 11.49
C ALA A 130 4.78 -2.55 10.10
N VAL A 131 5.31 -3.23 9.08
CA VAL A 131 4.91 -3.04 7.68
C VAL A 131 4.58 -4.38 7.04
N ARG A 132 3.41 -4.50 6.42
CA ARG A 132 3.05 -5.62 5.55
C ARG A 132 3.29 -5.26 4.10
N VAL A 133 4.07 -6.08 3.42
CA VAL A 133 4.26 -5.97 1.98
C VAL A 133 3.17 -6.78 1.27
N VAL A 134 2.43 -6.10 0.40
CA VAL A 134 1.32 -6.67 -0.37
C VAL A 134 1.65 -6.53 -1.86
N VAL A 135 1.53 -7.61 -2.62
CA VAL A 135 1.85 -7.66 -4.05
C VAL A 135 0.60 -7.43 -4.88
N SER A 136 0.64 -6.42 -5.75
CA SER A 136 -0.37 -6.11 -6.77
C SER A 136 0.23 -6.22 -8.19
N GLY A 137 -0.52 -5.78 -9.19
CA GLY A 137 -0.11 -5.84 -10.61
C GLY A 137 -0.09 -7.26 -11.17
N ASP A 138 0.98 -7.59 -11.90
CA ASP A 138 1.36 -8.92 -12.40
C ASP A 138 1.73 -9.85 -11.23
N ARG A 139 0.71 -10.22 -10.48
CA ARG A 139 0.81 -10.97 -9.22
C ARG A 139 0.93 -12.48 -9.47
N PRO A 140 2.03 -13.16 -9.09
CA PRO A 140 2.15 -14.61 -9.22
C PRO A 140 1.38 -15.30 -8.08
N VAL A 141 0.04 -15.36 -8.20
CA VAL A 141 -0.88 -15.84 -7.15
C VAL A 141 -0.46 -17.19 -6.59
N ASP A 142 -0.13 -18.15 -7.44
CA ASP A 142 0.26 -19.50 -7.03
C ASP A 142 1.54 -19.51 -6.17
N LEU A 143 2.55 -18.72 -6.54
CA LEU A 143 3.77 -18.58 -5.75
C LEU A 143 3.45 -17.92 -4.40
N ILE A 144 2.70 -16.81 -4.44
CA ILE A 144 2.29 -16.07 -3.24
C ILE A 144 1.45 -16.93 -2.30
N LEU A 145 0.65 -17.88 -2.77
CA LEU A 145 -0.21 -18.71 -1.91
C LEU A 145 0.45 -20.03 -1.48
N LYS A 146 1.42 -20.56 -2.23
CA LYS A 146 2.15 -21.79 -1.89
C LYS A 146 3.40 -21.56 -1.04
N ASP A 147 3.93 -20.34 -1.00
CA ASP A 147 5.12 -20.01 -0.18
C ASP A 147 4.82 -20.21 1.33
N PRO A 148 5.47 -21.16 2.03
CA PRO A 148 5.15 -21.43 3.43
C PRO A 148 5.52 -20.28 4.39
N THR A 149 6.43 -19.38 4.00
CA THR A 149 6.89 -18.28 4.85
C THR A 149 5.81 -17.20 4.98
N GLY A 150 5.20 -16.81 3.86
CA GLY A 150 4.24 -15.71 3.80
C GLY A 150 4.85 -14.35 4.14
N TRP A 151 6.08 -14.10 3.66
CA TRP A 151 6.70 -12.76 3.72
C TRP A 151 5.92 -11.71 2.94
N LEU A 152 5.30 -12.12 1.83
CA LEU A 152 4.50 -11.24 0.97
C LEU A 152 3.06 -11.70 0.97
N ALA A 153 2.15 -10.74 1.02
CA ALA A 153 0.72 -10.97 0.91
C ALA A 153 0.20 -10.56 -0.49
N LEU A 154 -1.02 -10.97 -0.82
CA LEU A 154 -1.68 -10.76 -2.10
C LEU A 154 -2.65 -9.57 -2.03
N ASP A 155 -2.58 -8.69 -3.02
CA ASP A 155 -3.72 -7.84 -3.41
C ASP A 155 -4.67 -8.70 -4.26
N GLY A 156 -5.80 -9.07 -3.65
CA GLY A 156 -6.83 -9.88 -4.28
C GLY A 156 -7.59 -9.12 -5.36
N ARG A 157 -8.28 -9.86 -6.21
CA ARG A 157 -9.33 -9.32 -7.11
C ARG A 157 -10.70 -9.83 -6.67
N ARG A 158 -11.77 -9.25 -7.21
CA ARG A 158 -13.14 -9.66 -6.92
C ARG A 158 -13.37 -11.17 -7.09
N ASP A 159 -12.73 -11.78 -8.09
CA ASP A 159 -12.87 -13.20 -8.39
C ASP A 159 -12.06 -14.10 -7.43
N ASP A 160 -11.30 -13.52 -6.49
CA ASP A 160 -10.59 -14.25 -5.42
C ASP A 160 -11.39 -14.35 -4.12
N LEU A 161 -12.48 -13.59 -4.01
CA LEU A 161 -13.43 -13.68 -2.91
C LEU A 161 -14.09 -15.08 -2.89
N GLY A 162 -14.43 -15.57 -1.69
CA GLY A 162 -15.06 -16.86 -1.47
C GLY A 162 -14.14 -18.09 -1.63
N LYS A 163 -12.86 -17.91 -1.99
CA LYS A 163 -11.90 -19.03 -2.18
C LYS A 163 -11.27 -19.56 -0.89
N GLY A 164 -11.66 -19.05 0.28
CA GLY A 164 -11.10 -19.47 1.57
C GLY A 164 -9.64 -19.03 1.79
N ILE A 165 -9.13 -18.06 1.02
CA ILE A 165 -7.78 -17.51 1.21
C ILE A 165 -7.75 -16.73 2.53
N SER A 166 -6.81 -17.04 3.42
CA SER A 166 -6.74 -16.38 4.72
C SER A 166 -6.41 -14.88 4.61
N VAL A 167 -6.94 -14.07 5.53
CA VAL A 167 -6.66 -12.61 5.59
C VAL A 167 -5.16 -12.31 5.70
N ARG A 168 -4.38 -13.21 6.33
CA ARG A 168 -2.92 -13.09 6.36
C ARG A 168 -2.32 -13.08 4.95
N ARG A 169 -2.82 -13.95 4.06
CA ARG A 169 -2.32 -14.13 2.69
C ARG A 169 -2.95 -13.17 1.71
N MET A 170 -4.16 -12.71 1.96
CA MET A 170 -4.85 -11.74 1.11
C MET A 170 -5.57 -10.72 2.00
N PRO A 171 -4.87 -9.70 2.53
CA PRO A 171 -5.44 -8.71 3.43
C PRO A 171 -6.20 -7.60 2.69
N LEU A 172 -5.96 -7.46 1.39
CA LEU A 172 -6.45 -6.40 0.54
C LEU A 172 -7.13 -7.02 -0.69
N VAL A 173 -8.21 -6.41 -1.15
CA VAL A 173 -8.81 -6.68 -2.46
C VAL A 173 -9.04 -5.35 -3.16
N SER A 174 -8.45 -5.19 -4.34
CA SER A 174 -8.55 -3.97 -5.13
C SER A 174 -9.33 -4.19 -6.41
N GLU A 175 -10.12 -3.19 -6.80
CA GLU A 175 -10.88 -3.17 -8.05
C GLU A 175 -10.74 -1.83 -8.77
N ALA A 176 -10.89 -1.83 -10.09
CA ALA A 176 -10.89 -0.62 -10.89
C ALA A 176 -12.15 0.22 -10.63
N TRP A 177 -12.03 1.53 -10.49
CA TRP A 177 -13.20 2.41 -10.43
C TRP A 177 -14.05 2.32 -11.71
N SER A 178 -13.41 2.13 -12.87
CA SER A 178 -14.09 1.95 -14.16
C SER A 178 -15.01 0.72 -14.19
N TRP A 179 -14.78 -0.29 -13.34
CA TRP A 179 -15.69 -1.43 -13.20
C TRP A 179 -17.03 -1.01 -12.58
N VAL A 180 -17.03 -0.06 -11.65
CA VAL A 180 -18.28 0.53 -11.12
C VAL A 180 -19.00 1.28 -12.24
N GLY A 181 -18.24 2.01 -13.07
CA GLY A 181 -18.68 2.72 -14.26
C GLY A 181 -17.78 3.93 -14.53
N TYR A 182 -17.77 4.47 -15.75
CA TYR A 182 -17.03 5.68 -16.09
C TYR A 182 -17.72 6.94 -15.51
N ASN A 183 -17.69 7.07 -14.18
CA ASN A 183 -18.32 8.17 -13.47
C ASN A 183 -17.28 9.13 -12.93
N LYS A 184 -17.32 10.37 -13.43
CA LYS A 184 -16.57 11.49 -12.89
C LYS A 184 -17.42 12.39 -11.99
N ASN A 185 -18.68 12.04 -11.71
CA ASN A 185 -19.59 12.77 -10.81
C ASN A 185 -19.77 12.00 -9.50
N VAL A 186 -19.94 12.71 -8.38
CA VAL A 186 -20.17 12.09 -7.06
C VAL A 186 -21.62 11.66 -6.83
N GLU A 187 -22.55 12.26 -7.57
CA GLU A 187 -23.93 11.81 -7.64
C GLU A 187 -24.01 10.63 -8.61
N LEU A 188 -23.80 9.43 -8.07
CA LEU A 188 -23.87 8.21 -8.83
C LEU A 188 -25.32 7.80 -9.08
N PRO A 189 -25.62 7.18 -10.24
CA PRO A 189 -26.82 6.39 -10.38
C PRO A 189 -26.92 5.34 -9.26
N PRO A 190 -28.12 5.05 -8.73
CA PRO A 190 -28.29 4.12 -7.61
C PRO A 190 -27.64 2.75 -7.83
N GLU A 191 -27.67 2.24 -9.05
CA GLU A 191 -27.03 0.98 -9.44
C GLU A 191 -25.50 1.02 -9.31
N ASN A 192 -24.86 2.13 -9.68
CA ASN A 192 -23.41 2.30 -9.54
C ASN A 192 -23.03 2.44 -8.07
N PHE A 193 -23.80 3.20 -7.28
CA PHE A 193 -23.57 3.32 -5.83
C PHE A 193 -23.69 1.96 -5.14
N ASN A 194 -24.79 1.23 -5.39
CA ASN A 194 -25.02 -0.09 -4.82
C ASN A 194 -23.97 -1.11 -5.27
N LYS A 195 -23.48 -1.01 -6.50
CA LYS A 195 -22.39 -1.84 -7.00
C LYS A 195 -21.07 -1.59 -6.27
N ALA A 196 -20.69 -0.32 -6.09
CA ALA A 196 -19.48 0.04 -5.36
C ALA A 196 -19.57 -0.37 -3.88
N LYS A 197 -20.72 -0.11 -3.24
CA LYS A 197 -20.98 -0.50 -1.85
C LYS A 197 -20.98 -2.02 -1.69
N GLY A 198 -21.63 -2.75 -2.59
CA GLY A 198 -21.68 -4.21 -2.57
C GLY A 198 -20.31 -4.86 -2.68
N PHE A 199 -19.39 -4.27 -3.47
CA PHE A 199 -17.99 -4.70 -3.47
C PHE A 199 -17.33 -4.49 -2.11
N ALA A 200 -17.40 -3.28 -1.55
CA ALA A 200 -16.79 -2.96 -0.25
C ALA A 200 -17.34 -3.84 0.88
N ASP A 201 -18.65 -4.05 0.92
CA ASP A 201 -19.33 -4.92 1.90
C ASP A 201 -18.87 -6.39 1.75
N SER A 202 -18.75 -6.88 0.52
CA SER A 202 -18.33 -8.26 0.24
C SER A 202 -16.88 -8.49 0.71
N VAL A 203 -15.97 -7.56 0.41
CA VAL A 203 -14.58 -7.62 0.89
C VAL A 203 -14.51 -7.55 2.42
N ARG A 204 -15.29 -6.65 3.03
CA ARG A 204 -15.40 -6.50 4.49
C ARG A 204 -15.95 -7.76 5.16
N SER A 205 -16.89 -8.46 4.53
CA SER A 205 -17.46 -9.70 5.06
C SER A 205 -16.43 -10.83 5.22
N GLU A 206 -15.34 -10.78 4.44
CA GLU A 206 -14.20 -11.70 4.57
C GLU A 206 -13.06 -11.14 5.45
N GLY A 207 -13.29 -10.04 6.17
CA GLY A 207 -12.33 -9.44 7.09
C GLY A 207 -11.14 -8.75 6.41
N ARG A 208 -11.28 -8.40 5.13
CA ARG A 208 -10.23 -7.77 4.32
C ARG A 208 -10.50 -6.28 4.12
N LYS A 209 -9.47 -5.55 3.70
CA LYS A 209 -9.58 -4.15 3.28
C LYS A 209 -9.90 -4.07 1.79
N SER A 210 -10.77 -3.14 1.42
CA SER A 210 -11.13 -2.82 0.04
C SER A 210 -10.40 -1.57 -0.46
N ARG A 211 -10.07 -1.52 -1.76
CA ARG A 211 -9.50 -0.35 -2.45
C ARG A 211 -10.11 -0.22 -3.84
N PHE A 212 -10.39 1.01 -4.27
CA PHE A 212 -10.62 1.32 -5.67
C PHE A 212 -9.45 2.12 -6.22
N TRP A 213 -8.85 1.68 -7.32
CA TRP A 213 -7.85 2.45 -8.07
C TRP A 213 -8.50 3.17 -9.26
N GLY A 214 -7.88 4.25 -9.74
CA GLY A 214 -8.45 5.08 -10.81
C GLY A 214 -9.66 5.91 -10.40
N VAL A 215 -9.89 6.07 -9.09
CA VAL A 215 -10.90 7.00 -8.54
C VAL A 215 -10.40 8.44 -8.76
N PRO A 216 -11.25 9.38 -9.19
CA PRO A 216 -10.85 10.79 -9.25
C PRO A 216 -10.36 11.32 -7.90
N ASP A 217 -9.16 11.90 -7.88
CA ASP A 217 -8.48 12.33 -6.65
C ASP A 217 -8.89 13.76 -6.22
N ARG A 218 -9.97 13.86 -5.45
CA ARG A 218 -10.49 15.14 -4.90
C ARG A 218 -11.49 14.92 -3.76
N ALA A 219 -11.69 15.97 -2.96
CA ALA A 219 -12.42 15.93 -1.70
C ALA A 219 -13.87 15.41 -1.77
N ASP A 220 -14.61 15.74 -2.82
CA ASP A 220 -15.97 15.23 -3.06
C ASP A 220 -15.96 13.71 -3.30
N PHE A 221 -14.99 13.20 -4.06
CA PHE A 221 -14.79 11.77 -4.31
C PHE A 221 -14.27 11.02 -3.09
N TRP A 222 -13.37 11.60 -2.29
CA TRP A 222 -13.00 11.03 -1.00
C TRP A 222 -14.24 10.91 -0.09
N GLY A 223 -15.13 11.90 -0.12
CA GLY A 223 -16.42 11.86 0.58
C GLY A 223 -17.36 10.77 0.06
N LEU A 224 -17.41 10.55 -1.26
CA LEU A 224 -18.17 9.45 -1.86
C LEU A 224 -17.59 8.09 -1.46
N MET A 225 -16.27 7.91 -1.53
CA MET A 225 -15.58 6.68 -1.12
C MET A 225 -15.85 6.35 0.36
N ASP A 226 -15.88 7.38 1.20
CA ASP A 226 -16.27 7.26 2.60
C ASP A 226 -17.71 6.73 2.76
N LYS A 227 -18.68 7.30 2.02
CA LYS A 227 -20.08 6.83 1.99
C LYS A 227 -20.25 5.42 1.44
N VAL A 228 -19.46 5.05 0.42
CA VAL A 228 -19.40 3.69 -0.14
C VAL A 228 -18.85 2.69 0.88
N GLY A 229 -18.02 3.15 1.81
CA GLY A 229 -17.43 2.31 2.85
C GLY A 229 -16.20 1.54 2.39
N VAL A 230 -15.49 2.03 1.35
CA VAL A 230 -14.19 1.45 0.94
C VAL A 230 -13.12 1.71 1.99
N ASP A 231 -12.24 0.76 2.27
CA ASP A 231 -11.29 0.92 3.39
C ASP A 231 -10.16 1.89 3.09
N TRP A 232 -9.61 1.86 1.87
CA TRP A 232 -8.53 2.74 1.44
C TRP A 232 -9.04 3.89 0.55
N LEU A 233 -8.71 5.11 0.94
CA LEU A 233 -8.90 6.33 0.16
C LEU A 233 -7.61 6.60 -0.63
N ASN A 234 -7.64 6.36 -1.94
CA ASN A 234 -6.52 6.65 -2.83
C ASN A 234 -6.33 8.15 -3.01
N THR A 235 -5.07 8.59 -3.01
CA THR A 235 -4.69 9.96 -3.37
C THR A 235 -3.28 10.01 -3.95
N ASP A 236 -3.08 10.84 -4.96
CA ASP A 236 -1.76 11.31 -5.42
C ASP A 236 -1.34 12.60 -4.65
N HIS A 237 -2.14 13.05 -3.69
CA HIS A 237 -1.93 14.25 -2.88
C HIS A 237 -2.06 13.98 -1.36
N PRO A 238 -1.11 13.25 -0.74
CA PRO A 238 -1.19 12.86 0.68
C PRO A 238 -1.50 14.00 1.65
N ASP A 239 -0.83 15.15 1.50
CA ASP A 239 -1.05 16.31 2.37
C ASP A 239 -2.48 16.87 2.28
N ALA A 240 -3.04 16.86 1.06
CA ALA A 240 -4.40 17.33 0.83
C ALA A 240 -5.42 16.37 1.46
N LEU A 241 -5.22 15.06 1.33
CA LEU A 241 -6.07 14.06 1.99
C LEU A 241 -5.97 14.18 3.51
N ARG A 242 -4.75 14.36 4.07
CA ARG A 242 -4.57 14.62 5.51
C ARG A 242 -5.37 15.84 5.95
N ALA A 243 -5.17 16.98 5.29
CA ALA A 243 -5.86 18.23 5.62
C ALA A 243 -7.40 18.09 5.52
N TRP A 244 -7.90 17.28 4.59
CA TRP A 244 -9.33 16.97 4.49
C TRP A 244 -9.82 16.09 5.64
N THR A 245 -9.09 15.03 6.01
CA THR A 245 -9.48 14.14 7.12
C THR A 245 -9.50 14.84 8.47
N LEU A 246 -8.62 15.82 8.71
CA LEU A 246 -8.57 16.58 9.97
C LEU A 246 -9.70 17.61 10.13
N LYS A 247 -10.44 17.92 9.06
CA LYS A 247 -11.56 18.88 9.08
C LYS A 247 -12.92 18.22 9.33
N LYS A 248 -12.98 16.90 9.34
CA LYS A 248 -14.18 16.11 9.64
C LYS A 248 -14.33 15.91 11.14
#